data_AF-A0A530M2U3-F1
#
_entry.id   AF-A0A530M2U3-F1
#
_cell.length_a   1.000
_cell.length_b   1.000
_cell.length_c   1.000
_cell.angle_alpha   90.00
_cell.angle_beta   90.00
_cell.angle_gamma   90.00
#
_symmetry.space_group_name_H-M   'P 1'
#
loop_
_entity.id
_entity.type
_entity.pdbx_description
1 polymer ?
#
loop_
_entity_poly.entity_id
_entity_poly.type
_entity_poly.pdbx_seq_one_letter_code
_entity_poly.pdbx_strand_id
1 'polypeptide(L)'
;LTHGKDAARAKQIELDGWDYPRHLAGRLFSVVVHGDVEGAENVRRSLSDWLRFMRLTPAGPRAELDRYIGYWKPYATSHEELDHDPAVIEEVRNAACSLAEGVISLRAGRFQIPGSHLTEARSK
;
A
#
# COMPACT_ATOMS: atom_id res chain seq x y z
N LEU A 1 13.14 -16.25 13.94
CA LEU A 1 12.04 -17.03 14.54
C LEU A 1 11.89 -18.42 13.92
N THR A 2 11.89 -18.59 12.59
CA THR A 2 11.78 -19.93 11.96
C THR A 2 13.10 -20.56 11.49
N HIS A 3 14.24 -19.88 11.68
CA HIS A 3 15.58 -20.33 11.29
C HIS A 3 15.71 -20.91 9.86
N GLY A 4 14.84 -20.49 8.93
CA GLY A 4 14.82 -20.96 7.54
C GLY A 4 14.02 -22.26 7.36
N LYS A 5 12.95 -22.19 6.55
CA LYS A 5 12.11 -23.28 6.01
C LYS A 5 11.76 -24.48 6.93
N ASP A 6 11.83 -24.37 8.26
CA ASP A 6 11.31 -25.38 9.18
C ASP A 6 9.80 -25.20 9.37
N ALA A 7 9.03 -26.02 8.64
CA ALA A 7 7.58 -26.00 8.69
C ALA A 7 7.01 -26.48 10.04
N ALA A 8 7.69 -27.39 10.74
CA ALA A 8 7.22 -27.88 12.03
C ALA A 8 7.36 -26.77 13.08
N ARG A 9 8.50 -26.06 13.06
CA ARG A 9 8.71 -24.91 13.95
C ARG A 9 7.74 -23.77 13.67
N ALA A 10 7.44 -23.47 12.41
CA ALA A 10 6.46 -22.45 12.04
C ALA A 10 5.06 -22.74 12.59
N LYS A 11 4.59 -24.00 12.44
CA LYS A 11 3.30 -24.44 12.99
C LYS A 11 3.26 -24.34 14.52
N GLN A 12 4.35 -24.72 15.18
CA GLN A 12 4.43 -24.61 16.64
C GLN A 12 4.32 -23.15 17.09
N ILE A 13 5.05 -22.24 16.44
CA ILE A 13 4.96 -20.79 16.73
C ILE A 13 3.54 -20.26 16.56
N GLU A 14 2.83 -20.71 15.51
CA GLU A 14 1.42 -20.34 15.29
C GLU A 14 0.51 -20.85 16.41
N LEU A 15 0.64 -22.13 16.78
CA LEU A 15 -0.15 -22.76 17.85
C LEU A 15 0.16 -22.19 19.24
N ASP A 16 1.40 -21.74 19.46
CA ASP A 16 1.83 -21.09 20.69
C ASP A 16 1.25 -19.66 20.83
N GLY A 17 0.40 -19.22 19.90
CA GLY A 17 -0.33 -17.96 19.98
C GLY A 17 0.36 -16.82 19.24
N TRP A 18 0.84 -17.06 18.02
CA TRP A 18 1.44 -16.00 17.22
C TRP A 18 0.49 -14.82 17.02
N ASP A 19 0.83 -13.67 17.59
CA ASP A 19 -0.01 -12.46 17.62
C ASP A 19 -0.05 -11.67 16.30
N TYR A 20 0.51 -12.21 15.21
CA TYR A 20 0.59 -11.55 13.90
C TYR A 20 1.09 -10.10 14.00
N PRO A 21 2.36 -9.89 14.40
CA PRO A 21 2.85 -8.57 14.77
C PRO A 21 2.79 -7.58 13.60
N ARG A 22 2.13 -6.45 13.83
CA ARG A 22 1.93 -5.36 12.86
C ARG A 22 2.88 -4.20 13.18
N HIS A 23 4.17 -4.41 12.99
CA HIS A 23 5.22 -3.43 13.34
C HIS A 23 5.10 -2.07 12.62
N LEU A 24 4.31 -2.01 11.55
CA LEU A 24 4.05 -0.80 10.77
C LEU A 24 2.74 -0.09 11.15
N ALA A 25 2.00 -0.61 12.14
CA ALA A 25 0.72 -0.05 12.56
C ALA A 25 0.82 1.46 12.88
N GLY A 26 -0.22 2.20 12.49
CA GLY A 26 -0.31 3.66 12.72
C GLY A 26 0.46 4.51 11.72
N ARG A 27 1.17 3.91 10.75
CA ARG A 27 1.82 4.66 9.66
C ARG A 27 0.84 4.99 8.54
N LEU A 28 1.19 6.02 7.77
CA LEU A 28 0.52 6.33 6.52
C LEU A 28 1.21 5.65 5.34
N PHE A 29 0.46 5.38 4.29
CA PHE A 29 1.01 4.86 3.03
C PHE A 29 0.46 5.61 1.81
N SER A 30 1.20 5.48 0.71
CA SER A 30 0.78 5.82 -0.64
C SER A 30 1.30 4.71 -1.57
N VAL A 31 0.50 4.31 -2.55
CA VAL A 31 0.78 3.24 -3.51
C VAL A 31 0.45 3.75 -4.90
N VAL A 32 1.42 3.61 -5.80
CA VAL A 32 1.24 3.78 -7.23
C VAL A 32 1.53 2.45 -7.91
N VAL A 33 0.62 2.02 -8.76
CA VAL A 33 0.80 0.85 -9.63
C VAL A 33 0.58 1.30 -11.06
N HIS A 34 1.40 0.85 -11.99
CA HIS A 34 1.11 0.99 -13.39
C HIS A 34 1.32 -0.34 -14.11
N GLY A 35 0.62 -0.50 -15.24
CA GLY A 35 0.73 -1.67 -16.11
C GLY A 35 0.49 -1.26 -17.56
N ASP A 36 0.70 -2.18 -18.48
CA ASP A 36 0.50 -1.96 -19.91
C ASP A 36 -0.91 -2.35 -20.37
N VAL A 37 -1.39 -3.53 -19.96
CA VAL A 37 -2.63 -4.11 -20.48
C VAL A 37 -3.65 -4.45 -19.40
N GLU A 38 -3.25 -5.16 -18.34
CA GLU A 38 -4.21 -5.64 -17.34
C GLU A 38 -3.60 -5.76 -15.94
N GLY A 39 -4.43 -5.60 -14.91
CA GLY A 39 -4.11 -5.99 -13.54
C GLY A 39 -3.58 -4.87 -12.65
N ALA A 40 -3.29 -3.68 -13.18
CA ALA A 40 -2.81 -2.55 -12.39
C ALA A 40 -3.75 -2.23 -11.21
N GLU A 41 -5.06 -2.19 -11.48
CA GLU A 41 -6.08 -1.98 -10.45
C GLU A 41 -6.10 -3.09 -9.39
N ASN A 42 -6.03 -4.36 -9.82
CA ASN A 42 -6.09 -5.51 -8.92
C ASN A 42 -4.86 -5.58 -8.01
N VAL A 43 -3.69 -5.27 -8.55
CA VAL A 43 -2.44 -5.18 -7.78
C VAL A 43 -2.53 -4.04 -6.77
N ARG A 44 -3.00 -2.85 -7.18
CA ARG A 44 -3.20 -1.72 -6.25
C ARG A 44 -4.13 -2.10 -5.10
N ARG A 45 -5.31 -2.68 -5.42
CA ARG A 45 -6.27 -3.15 -4.41
C ARG A 45 -5.64 -4.15 -3.46
N SER A 46 -4.96 -5.17 -3.99
CA SER A 46 -4.32 -6.22 -3.19
C SER A 46 -3.22 -5.67 -2.27
N LEU A 47 -2.38 -4.76 -2.76
CA LEU A 47 -1.36 -4.09 -1.95
C LEU A 47 -1.99 -3.24 -0.85
N SER A 48 -2.99 -2.43 -1.20
CA SER A 48 -3.63 -1.55 -0.22
C SER A 48 -4.39 -2.33 0.86
N ASP A 49 -5.05 -3.43 0.50
CA ASP A 49 -5.73 -4.30 1.47
C ASP A 49 -4.73 -4.97 2.42
N TRP A 50 -3.60 -5.43 1.90
CA TRP A 50 -2.52 -5.95 2.75
C TRP A 50 -1.93 -4.87 3.69
N LEU A 51 -1.71 -3.65 3.20
CA LEU A 51 -1.22 -2.53 4.03
C LEU A 51 -2.25 -2.15 5.12
N ARG A 52 -3.54 -2.18 4.81
CA ARG A 52 -4.61 -1.98 5.79
C ARG A 52 -4.69 -3.10 6.81
N PHE A 53 -4.52 -4.35 6.39
CA PHE A 53 -4.39 -5.49 7.31
C PHE A 53 -3.22 -5.29 8.29
N MET A 54 -2.11 -4.72 7.81
CA MET A 54 -0.97 -4.32 8.65
C MET A 54 -1.22 -3.06 9.50
N ARG A 55 -2.45 -2.53 9.52
CA ARG A 55 -2.89 -1.32 10.24
C ARG A 55 -2.19 -0.03 9.81
N LEU A 56 -1.81 0.07 8.53
CA LEU A 56 -1.48 1.36 7.92
C LEU A 56 -2.75 2.01 7.36
N THR A 57 -2.71 3.33 7.21
CA THR A 57 -3.83 4.11 6.65
C THR A 57 -3.39 4.83 5.37
N PRO A 58 -4.21 4.87 4.30
CA PRO A 58 -3.85 5.66 3.12
C PRO A 58 -3.70 7.14 3.51
N ALA A 59 -2.72 7.83 2.93
CA ALA A 59 -2.43 9.23 3.25
C ALA A 59 -3.48 10.23 2.72
N GLY A 60 -4.50 9.74 2.02
CA GLY A 60 -5.62 10.53 1.50
C GLY A 60 -6.18 9.94 0.20
N PRO A 61 -7.19 10.59 -0.41
CA PRO A 61 -7.85 10.09 -1.63
C PRO A 61 -6.92 9.92 -2.83
N ARG A 62 -5.82 10.69 -2.89
CA ARG A 62 -4.82 10.63 -3.96
C ARG A 62 -3.65 9.70 -3.66
N ALA A 63 -3.64 9.05 -2.50
CA ALA A 63 -2.54 8.19 -2.08
C ALA A 63 -2.58 6.81 -2.75
N GLU A 64 -3.62 6.49 -3.52
CA GLU A 64 -3.76 5.22 -4.20
C GLU A 64 -4.05 5.49 -5.68
N LEU A 65 -3.13 5.06 -6.54
CA LEU A 65 -3.18 5.32 -7.97
C LEU A 65 -2.89 4.03 -8.75
N ASP A 66 -3.72 3.77 -9.76
CA ASP A 66 -3.45 2.76 -10.78
C ASP A 66 -3.59 3.36 -12.18
N ARG A 67 -2.66 3.06 -13.09
CA ARG A 67 -2.71 3.55 -14.48
C ARG A 67 -2.30 2.48 -15.48
N TYR A 68 -3.00 2.46 -16.62
CA TYR A 68 -2.55 1.73 -17.81
C TYR A 68 -1.78 2.67 -18.72
N ILE A 69 -0.59 2.27 -19.14
CA ILE A 69 0.33 3.04 -19.98
C ILE A 69 0.48 2.31 -21.30
N GLY A 70 0.27 3.02 -22.41
CA GLY A 70 0.40 2.40 -23.74
C GLY A 70 -0.57 1.23 -23.95
N TYR A 71 -1.82 1.35 -23.47
CA TYR A 71 -2.84 0.31 -23.55
C TYR A 71 -2.99 -0.24 -24.98
N TRP A 72 -2.80 -1.56 -25.15
CA TRP A 72 -2.75 -2.28 -26.43
C TRP A 72 -1.66 -1.84 -27.44
N LYS A 73 -0.68 -1.05 -27.01
CA LYS A 73 0.50 -0.73 -27.81
C LYS A 73 1.58 -1.81 -27.65
N PRO A 74 2.57 -1.89 -28.57
CA PRO A 74 3.68 -2.84 -28.43
C PRO A 74 4.42 -2.62 -27.11
N TYR A 75 4.58 -3.70 -26.35
CA TYR A 75 5.32 -3.66 -25.08
C TYR A 75 6.74 -3.08 -25.23
N ALA A 76 7.38 -3.29 -26.38
CA ALA A 76 8.71 -2.78 -26.71
C ALA A 76 8.84 -1.25 -26.62
N THR A 77 7.73 -0.50 -26.76
CA THR A 77 7.73 0.98 -26.66
C THR A 77 7.02 1.48 -25.40
N SER A 78 6.62 0.59 -24.48
CA SER A 78 5.84 0.96 -23.28
C SER A 78 6.55 1.95 -22.36
N HIS A 79 7.89 1.86 -22.26
CA HIS A 79 8.69 2.82 -21.50
C HIS A 79 8.70 4.21 -22.16
N GLU A 80 8.78 4.28 -23.49
CA GLU A 80 8.71 5.55 -24.20
C GLU A 80 7.33 6.20 -24.07
N GLU A 81 6.26 5.39 -24.07
CA GLU A 81 4.90 5.84 -23.78
C GLU A 81 4.78 6.43 -22.36
N LEU A 82 5.41 5.80 -21.37
CA LEU A 82 5.48 6.32 -20.01
C LEU A 82 6.24 7.66 -19.95
N ASP A 83 7.41 7.72 -20.60
CA ASP A 83 8.27 8.90 -20.60
C ASP A 83 7.59 10.12 -21.25
N HIS A 84 6.70 9.88 -22.21
CA HIS A 84 5.93 10.91 -22.90
C HIS A 84 4.55 11.19 -22.27
N ASP A 85 4.22 10.60 -21.11
CA ASP A 85 2.99 10.87 -20.37
C ASP A 85 3.26 11.78 -19.14
N PRO A 86 3.28 13.11 -19.31
CA PRO A 86 3.51 14.02 -18.20
C PRO A 86 2.37 14.00 -17.17
N ALA A 87 1.17 13.52 -17.52
CA ALA A 87 0.06 13.47 -16.58
C ALA A 87 0.31 12.42 -15.50
N VAL A 88 0.82 11.24 -15.89
CA VAL A 88 1.17 10.16 -14.94
C VAL A 88 2.24 10.62 -13.95
N ILE A 89 3.24 11.38 -14.40
CA ILE A 89 4.26 11.94 -13.52
C ILE A 89 3.64 12.90 -12.48
N GLU A 90 2.71 13.75 -12.89
CA GLU A 90 2.02 14.65 -11.96
C GLU A 90 1.05 13.92 -11.03
N GLU A 91 0.44 12.82 -11.45
CA GLU A 91 -0.34 11.96 -10.57
C GLU A 91 0.52 11.26 -9.52
N VAL A 92 1.70 10.75 -9.90
CA VAL A 92 2.72 10.23 -8.99
C VAL A 92 3.16 11.31 -8.00
N ARG A 93 3.43 12.52 -8.49
CA ARG A 93 3.79 13.67 -7.64
C ARG A 93 2.69 13.96 -6.63
N ASN A 94 1.43 14.00 -7.05
CA ASN A 94 0.29 14.23 -6.16
C ASN A 94 0.15 13.13 -5.09
N ALA A 95 0.38 11.87 -5.46
CA ALA A 95 0.36 10.74 -4.53
C ALA A 95 1.50 10.84 -3.50
N ALA A 96 2.69 11.28 -3.92
CA ALA A 96 3.83 11.52 -3.04
C ALA A 96 3.63 12.74 -2.13
N CYS A 97 3.12 13.86 -2.66
CA CYS A 97 2.77 15.05 -1.88
C CYS A 97 1.73 14.73 -0.81
N SER A 98 0.68 13.97 -1.16
CA SER A 98 -0.34 13.53 -0.20
C SER A 98 0.28 12.74 0.96
N LEU A 99 1.24 11.85 0.67
CA LEU A 99 1.97 11.13 1.70
C LEU A 99 2.80 12.06 2.59
N ALA A 100 3.55 12.98 1.98
CA ALA A 100 4.40 13.92 2.71
C ALA A 100 3.56 14.82 3.65
N GLU A 101 2.49 15.42 3.12
CA GLU A 101 1.56 16.27 3.88
C GLU A 101 0.87 15.49 5.00
N GLY A 102 0.42 14.26 4.71
CA GLY A 102 -0.18 13.36 5.69
C GLY A 102 0.79 13.03 6.82
N VAL A 103 2.05 12.67 6.50
CA VAL A 103 3.07 12.34 7.50
C VAL A 103 3.43 13.54 8.37
N ILE A 104 3.56 14.73 7.78
CA ILE A 104 3.79 15.98 8.53
C ILE A 104 2.62 16.23 9.49
N SER A 105 1.38 16.08 9.01
CA SER A 105 0.17 16.29 9.82
C SER A 105 0.04 15.26 10.94
N LEU A 106 0.38 14.00 10.67
CA LEU A 106 0.37 12.91 11.65
C LEU A 106 1.39 13.17 12.76
N ARG A 107 2.62 13.54 12.40
CA ARG A 107 3.68 13.88 13.36
C ARG A 107 3.33 15.08 14.23
N ALA A 108 2.53 16.01 13.70
CA ALA A 108 2.05 17.16 14.44
C ALA A 108 0.74 16.91 15.21
N GLY A 109 0.23 15.67 15.24
CA GLY A 109 -1.02 15.32 15.94
C GLY A 109 -2.30 15.85 15.28
N ARG A 110 -2.21 16.40 14.06
CA ARG A 110 -3.35 17.00 13.32
C ARG A 110 -4.03 16.04 12.36
N PHE A 111 -3.42 14.88 12.08
CA PHE A 111 -4.04 13.86 11.24
C PHE A 111 -4.92 12.95 12.10
N GLN A 112 -6.24 13.02 11.88
CA GLN A 112 -7.22 12.22 12.59
C GLN A 112 -7.77 11.14 11.68
N ILE A 113 -7.63 9.89 12.09
CA ILE A 113 -8.24 8.74 11.42
C ILE A 113 -9.58 8.47 12.10
N PRO A 114 -10.72 8.65 11.40
CA PRO A 114 -12.02 8.34 11.96
C PRO A 114 -12.08 6.89 12.48
N GLY A 115 -12.64 6.70 13.67
CA GLY A 115 -12.78 5.37 14.28
C GLY A 115 -11.50 4.79 14.89
N SER A 116 -10.38 5.53 14.94
CA SER A 116 -9.11 5.06 15.53
C SER A 116 -9.17 4.67 17.01
N HIS A 117 -10.17 5.18 17.74
CA HIS A 117 -10.44 4.87 19.15
C HIS A 117 -11.33 3.63 19.34
N LEU A 118 -11.85 3.05 18.27
CA LEU A 118 -12.73 1.90 18.33
C LEU A 118 -11.89 0.62 18.51
N THR A 119 -12.33 -0.23 19.44
CA THR A 119 -11.74 -1.56 19.61
C THR A 119 -12.28 -2.52 18.55
N GLU A 120 -11.41 -3.34 17.97
CA GLU A 120 -11.84 -4.38 17.02
C GLU A 120 -12.75 -5.41 17.71
N ALA A 121 -13.88 -5.72 17.08
CA ALA A 121 -14.87 -6.65 17.63
C ALA A 121 -14.41 -8.12 17.61
N ARG A 122 -13.46 -8.47 16.72
CA ARG A 122 -12.84 -9.78 16.63
C ARG A 122 -11.36 -9.63 16.94
N SER A 123 -10.86 -10.36 17.92
CA SER A 123 -9.43 -10.39 18.25
C SER A 123 -8.73 -11.52 17.51
N LYS A 124 -7.67 -11.15 16.78
CA LYS A 124 -6.49 -11.91 16.28
C LYS A 124 -5.91 -11.13 15.09
#